data_AF-A0A498SK96-F1
#
_entry.id   AF-A0A498SK96-F1
#
_cell.length_a   1.000
_cell.length_b   1.000
_cell.length_c   1.000
_cell.angle_alpha   90.00
_cell.angle_beta   90.00
_cell.angle_gamma   90.00
#
_symmetry.space_group_name_H-M   'P 1'
#
loop_
_entity.id
_entity.type
_entity.pdbx_description
1 polymer ?
#
loop_
_entity_poly.entity_id
_entity_poly.type
_entity_poly.pdbx_seq_one_letter_code
_entity_poly.pdbx_strand_id
1 'polypeptide(L)'
;MEKQAPERGRDTAIAEIDLIMNKFGASLEDVYKLAISFYRERKHSCELVVPYEKRLLFMAYSKQVRYGPYDSAADDSGWFDLVGSDRM
;
A
#
# COMPACT_ATOMS: atom_id res chain seq x y z
N MET A 1 -11.34 -41.07 8.54
CA MET A 1 -11.07 -39.93 9.45
C MET A 1 -10.66 -38.76 8.58
N GLU A 2 -11.62 -37.91 8.23
CA GLU A 2 -11.41 -36.76 7.37
C GLU A 2 -10.90 -35.61 8.23
N LYS A 3 -9.69 -35.11 7.93
CA LYS A 3 -9.12 -33.96 8.63
C LYS A 3 -9.62 -32.70 7.94
N GLN A 4 -10.65 -32.07 8.49
CA GLN A 4 -11.02 -30.71 8.10
C GLN A 4 -9.86 -29.76 8.43
N ALA A 5 -9.37 -29.06 7.40
CA ALA A 5 -8.43 -27.96 7.54
C ALA A 5 -9.13 -26.75 8.19
N PRO A 6 -8.41 -25.93 8.97
CA PRO A 6 -9.02 -24.75 9.58
C PRO A 6 -9.24 -23.68 8.50
N GLU A 7 -10.50 -23.30 8.29
CA GLU A 7 -10.90 -22.10 7.56
C GLU A 7 -10.29 -20.87 8.27
N ARG A 8 -9.07 -20.48 7.88
CA ARG A 8 -8.41 -19.28 8.38
C ARG A 8 -8.81 -18.08 7.51
N GLY A 9 -9.49 -17.11 8.11
CA GLY A 9 -9.13 -15.70 7.90
C GLY A 9 -10.11 -14.78 7.17
N ARG A 10 -11.43 -15.00 7.23
CA ARG A 10 -12.39 -14.01 6.67
C ARG A 10 -13.00 -13.05 7.70
N ASP A 11 -13.06 -13.42 8.99
CA ASP A 11 -13.81 -12.65 9.99
C ASP A 11 -13.07 -11.39 10.50
N THR A 12 -11.73 -11.35 10.44
CA THR A 12 -10.96 -10.19 10.94
C THR A 12 -10.87 -9.05 9.94
N ALA A 13 -10.95 -9.32 8.63
CA ALA A 13 -10.85 -8.30 7.58
C ALA A 13 -12.04 -7.33 7.62
N ILE A 14 -13.22 -7.83 8.01
CA ILE A 14 -14.44 -7.03 8.15
C ILE A 14 -14.25 -5.98 9.26
N ALA A 15 -13.62 -6.36 10.38
CA ALA A 15 -13.41 -5.46 11.52
C ALA A 15 -12.43 -4.29 11.25
N GLU A 16 -11.36 -4.51 10.48
CA GLU A 16 -10.40 -3.45 10.15
C GLU A 16 -10.97 -2.44 9.14
N ILE A 17 -11.73 -2.92 8.15
CA ILE A 17 -12.40 -2.07 7.17
C ILE A 17 -13.43 -1.18 7.86
N ASP A 18 -14.20 -1.73 8.81
CA ASP A 18 -15.16 -0.97 9.60
C ASP A 18 -14.49 0.10 10.48
N LEU A 19 -13.30 -0.20 11.02
CA LEU A 19 -12.51 0.78 11.77
C LEU A 19 -12.04 1.95 10.89
N ILE A 20 -11.59 1.66 9.67
CA ILE A 20 -11.18 2.68 8.69
C ILE A 20 -12.38 3.58 8.34
N MET A 21 -13.52 2.96 8.04
CA MET A 21 -14.78 3.66 7.75
C MET A 21 -15.18 4.58 8.89
N ASN A 22 -15.16 4.09 10.13
CA ASN A 22 -15.52 4.90 11.30
C ASN A 22 -14.55 6.04 11.57
N LYS A 23 -13.24 5.82 11.37
CA LYS A 23 -12.20 6.82 11.65
C LYS A 23 -12.15 7.94 10.61
N PHE A 24 -12.30 7.60 9.34
CA PHE A 24 -12.10 8.53 8.23
C PHE A 24 -13.39 8.93 7.51
N GLY A 25 -14.51 8.27 7.81
CA GLY A 25 -15.80 8.51 7.15
C GLY A 25 -15.83 8.11 5.68
N ALA A 26 -14.86 7.31 5.22
CA ALA A 26 -14.69 6.91 3.83
C ALA A 26 -14.11 5.50 3.74
N SER A 27 -14.34 4.84 2.59
CA SER A 27 -13.86 3.47 2.36
C SER A 27 -12.34 3.41 2.35
N LEU A 28 -11.78 2.24 2.67
CA LEU A 28 -10.34 2.02 2.58
C LEU A 28 -9.79 2.37 1.19
N GLU A 29 -10.54 2.06 0.13
CA GLU A 29 -10.17 2.37 -1.23
C GLU A 29 -10.12 3.88 -1.49
N ASP A 30 -11.13 4.63 -1.01
CA ASP A 30 -11.19 6.08 -1.19
C ASP A 30 -10.12 6.80 -0.36
N VAL A 31 -9.90 6.35 0.89
CA VAL A 31 -8.82 6.84 1.75
C VAL A 31 -7.46 6.60 1.09
N TYR A 32 -7.25 5.43 0.49
CA TYR A 32 -6.03 5.13 -0.26
C TYR A 32 -5.84 6.03 -1.48
N LYS A 33 -6.88 6.24 -2.29
CA LYS A 33 -6.85 7.15 -3.44
C LYS A 33 -6.50 8.58 -3.01
N LEU A 34 -7.14 9.08 -1.94
CA LEU A 34 -6.86 10.39 -1.37
C LEU A 34 -5.41 10.50 -0.88
N ALA A 35 -4.91 9.49 -0.17
CA ALA A 35 -3.55 9.47 0.33
C ALA A 35 -2.51 9.51 -0.79
N ILE A 36 -2.74 8.79 -1.89
CA ILE A 36 -1.87 8.84 -3.08
C ILE A 36 -1.88 10.22 -3.72
N SER A 37 -3.06 10.82 -3.94
CA SER A 37 -3.16 12.15 -4.53
C SER A 37 -2.44 13.19 -3.68
N PHE A 38 -2.68 13.18 -2.37
CA PHE A 38 -2.00 14.05 -1.41
C PHE A 38 -0.48 13.86 -1.45
N TYR A 39 0.01 12.62 -1.41
CA TYR A 39 1.44 12.33 -1.48
C TYR A 39 2.06 12.86 -2.79
N ARG A 40 1.38 12.70 -3.92
CA ARG A 40 1.87 13.19 -5.22
C ARG A 40 1.95 14.71 -5.28
N GLU A 41 0.91 15.40 -4.84
CA GLU A 41 0.87 16.86 -4.81
C GLU A 41 1.97 17.42 -3.90
N ARG A 42 2.16 16.80 -2.73
CA ARG A 42 3.12 17.25 -1.73
C ARG A 42 4.55 16.76 -1.96
N LYS A 43 4.78 15.72 -2.77
CA LYS A 43 6.13 15.25 -3.12
C LYS A 43 6.92 16.32 -3.88
N HIS A 44 6.22 17.14 -4.68
CA HIS A 44 6.82 18.25 -5.41
C HIS A 44 6.95 19.52 -4.56
N SER A 45 6.25 19.61 -3.43
CA SER A 45 6.44 20.68 -2.46
C SER A 45 7.50 20.28 -1.43
N CYS A 46 8.33 21.22 -0.99
CA CYS A 46 9.27 20.97 0.11
C CYS A 46 8.57 20.84 1.49
N GLU A 47 7.24 20.74 1.51
CA GLU A 47 6.43 20.71 2.74
C GLU A 47 6.27 19.30 3.31
N LEU A 48 6.47 18.26 2.48
CA LEU A 48 6.37 16.87 2.91
C LEU A 48 7.66 16.11 2.60
N VAL A 49 8.54 16.00 3.59
CA VAL A 49 9.74 15.17 3.52
C VAL A 49 9.44 13.81 4.13
N VAL A 50 9.31 12.79 3.28
CA VAL A 50 9.10 11.40 3.72
C VAL A 50 10.45 10.66 3.76
N PRO A 51 10.83 10.06 4.89
CA PRO A 51 12.06 9.26 5.00
C PRO A 51 12.12 8.14 3.96
N TYR A 52 13.33 7.80 3.52
CA TYR A 52 13.55 6.80 2.46
C TYR A 52 12.84 5.47 2.73
N GLU A 53 12.99 4.92 3.93
CA GLU A 53 12.34 3.67 4.36
C GLU A 53 10.82 3.71 4.20
N LYS A 54 10.19 4.85 4.53
CA LYS A 54 8.74 5.03 4.37
C LYS A 54 8.34 5.11 2.90
N ARG A 55 9.18 5.73 2.06
CA ARG A 55 8.94 5.77 0.60
C ARG A 55 9.05 4.37 -0.02
N LEU A 56 9.96 3.52 0.47
CA LEU A 56 10.02 2.11 0.06
C LEU A 56 8.76 1.34 0.45
N LEU A 57 8.23 1.56 1.65
CA LEU A 57 6.96 0.94 2.06
C LEU A 57 5.80 1.40 1.17
N PHE A 58 5.71 2.69 0.84
CA PHE A 58 4.67 3.18 -0.07
C PHE A 58 4.77 2.55 -1.45
N MET A 59 5.99 2.38 -1.98
CA MET A 59 6.24 1.65 -3.22
C MET A 59 5.73 0.21 -3.13
N ALA A 60 6.11 -0.53 -2.09
CA ALA A 60 5.71 -1.92 -1.90
C ALA A 60 4.19 -2.07 -1.82
N TYR A 61 3.51 -1.21 -1.07
CA TYR A 61 2.05 -1.22 -0.98
C TYR A 61 1.38 -0.84 -2.30
N SER A 62 1.89 0.15 -3.03
CA SER A 62 1.36 0.49 -4.35
C SER A 62 1.52 -0.65 -5.35
N LYS A 63 2.65 -1.38 -5.32
CA LYS A 63 2.84 -2.59 -6.12
C LYS A 63 1.85 -3.69 -5.70
N GLN A 64 1.69 -3.93 -4.39
CA GLN A 64 0.77 -4.95 -3.87
C GLN A 64 -0.69 -4.68 -4.28
N VAL A 65 -1.14 -3.42 -4.21
CA VAL A 65 -2.51 -3.05 -4.63
C VAL A 65 -2.71 -3.24 -6.13
N ARG A 66 -1.68 -2.98 -6.95
CA ARG A 66 -1.77 -3.02 -8.41
C ARG A 66 -1.59 -4.42 -9.01
N TYR A 67 -0.67 -5.19 -8.47
CA TYR A 67 -0.23 -6.46 -9.05
C TYR A 67 -0.57 -7.67 -8.16
N GLY A 68 -1.00 -7.44 -6.92
CA GLY A 68 -1.18 -8.51 -5.95
C GLY A 68 0.15 -8.96 -5.34
N PRO A 69 0.26 -10.21 -4.86
CA PRO A 69 1.48 -10.75 -4.27
C PRO A 69 2.70 -10.57 -5.18
N TYR A 70 3.89 -10.47 -4.57
CA TYR A 70 5.14 -10.26 -5.30
C TYR A 70 5.38 -11.34 -6.37
N ASP A 71 5.64 -10.88 -7.59
CA ASP A 71 6.09 -11.68 -8.73
C ASP A 71 7.36 -11.04 -9.29
N SER A 72 8.45 -11.81 -9.34
CA SER A 72 9.73 -11.36 -9.89
C SER A 72 9.67 -10.97 -11.36
N ALA A 73 8.70 -11.49 -12.13
CA ALA A 73 8.49 -11.08 -13.51
C ALA A 73 7.82 -9.70 -13.64
N ALA A 74 7.18 -9.22 -12.57
CA ALA A 74 6.53 -7.92 -12.47
C ALA A 74 7.41 -6.87 -11.75
N ASP A 75 8.71 -7.14 -11.55
CA ASP A 75 9.65 -6.19 -10.97
C ASP A 75 10.07 -5.12 -11.99
N ASP A 76 9.08 -4.48 -12.59
CA ASP A 76 9.30 -3.26 -13.35
C ASP A 76 9.62 -2.11 -12.39
N SER A 77 10.66 -1.36 -12.75
CA SER A 77 10.99 -0.04 -12.23
C SER A 77 9.86 0.92 -12.64
N GLY A 78 8.88 1.11 -11.76
CA GLY A 78 7.66 1.86 -12.06
C GLY A 78 7.24 2.77 -10.92
N TRP A 79 6.66 3.93 -11.29
CA TRP A 79 5.93 4.97 -10.52
C TRP A 79 6.58 5.55 -9.24
N PHE A 80 7.19 4.72 -8.42
CA PHE A 80 7.88 5.02 -7.16
C PHE A 80 9.40 4.83 -7.27
N ASP A 81 9.97 4.97 -8.47
CA ASP A 81 11.41 4.81 -8.69
C ASP A 81 12.23 5.77 -7.81
N LEU A 82 12.66 5.23 -6.67
CA LEU A 82 13.70 5.75 -5.80
C LEU A 82 15.08 5.18 -6.20
N VAL A 83 15.10 4.23 -7.14
CA VAL A 83 16.24 3.39 -7.52
C VAL A 83 17.33 4.16 -8.28
N GLY A 84 17.05 5.38 -8.74
CA GLY A 84 18.08 6.26 -9.31
C GLY A 84 19.10 6.79 -8.29
N SER A 85 18.81 6.74 -6.97
CA SER A 85 19.70 7.26 -5.93
C SER A 85 20.48 6.20 -5.13
N ASP A 86 20.17 4.91 -5.26
CA ASP A 86 20.76 3.85 -4.42
C ASP A 86 21.81 2.99 -5.18
N ARG A 87 22.04 3.30 -6.45
CA ARG A 87 23.01 2.59 -7.33
C ARG A 87 24.33 3.34 -7.52
N MET A 88 24.58 4.43 -6.80
CA MET A 88 25.85 5.18 -6.85
C MET A 88 26.63 5.06 -5.55
#